data_AF-A0A6A7LES9-F1
#
_entry.id   AF-A0A6A7LES9-F1
#
_cell.length_a   1.000
_cell.length_b   1.000
_cell.length_c   1.000
_cell.angle_alpha   90.00
_cell.angle_beta   90.00
_cell.angle_gamma   90.00
#
_symmetry.space_group_name_H-M   'P 1'
#
loop_
_entity.id
_entity.type
_entity.pdbx_description
1 polymer ?
#
loop_
_entity_poly.entity_id
_entity_poly.type
_entity_poly.pdbx_seq_one_letter_code
_entity_poly.pdbx_strand_id
1 'polypeptide(L)'
;MIEDSIHSGRYPLGQETEKQLAGLVQITNRSSSDDLKESDIRIEIRLQDLYVLNNYIQSIQHLPGVIEIDALDSFKMLSRRTGRIEKPNISFHS
;
A
#
# COMPACT_ATOMS: atom_id res chain seq x y z
N MET A 1 10.57 3.79 6.27
CA MET A 1 11.44 2.84 5.53
C MET A 1 10.82 2.35 4.23
N ILE A 2 9.65 1.67 4.23
CA ILE A 2 8.96 1.26 2.99
C ILE A 2 8.24 2.44 2.33
N GLU A 3 7.53 3.26 3.12
CA GLU A 3 6.87 4.48 2.66
C GLU A 3 7.87 5.41 1.95
N ASP A 4 8.98 5.73 2.63
CA ASP A 4 10.06 6.53 2.05
C ASP A 4 10.63 5.91 0.76
N SER A 5 10.73 4.57 0.68
CA SER A 5 11.18 3.88 -0.54
C SER A 5 10.22 4.10 -1.71
N ILE A 6 8.90 4.08 -1.46
CA ILE A 6 7.89 4.37 -2.48
C ILE A 6 7.99 5.85 -2.89
N HIS A 7 8.03 6.77 -1.91
CA HIS A 7 8.11 8.22 -2.16
C HIS A 7 9.36 8.60 -2.96
N SER A 8 10.50 7.98 -2.65
CA SER A 8 11.78 8.23 -3.32
C SER A 8 11.95 7.51 -4.67
N GLY A 9 10.97 6.70 -5.08
CA GLY A 9 11.04 5.97 -6.35
C GLY A 9 12.04 4.82 -6.36
N ARG A 10 12.37 4.23 -5.21
CA ARG A 10 13.25 3.04 -5.13
C ARG A 10 12.63 1.80 -5.77
N TYR A 11 11.30 1.73 -5.85
CA TYR A 11 10.60 0.65 -6.53
C TYR A 11 10.20 1.04 -7.96
N PRO A 12 10.25 0.09 -8.90
CA PRO A 12 9.75 0.34 -10.25
C PRO A 12 8.22 0.49 -10.21
N LEU A 13 7.75 1.71 -10.53
CA LEU A 13 6.35 2.05 -10.74
C LEU A 13 6.05 2.03 -12.24
N GLY A 14 5.16 1.14 -12.65
CA GLY A 14 4.91 0.83 -14.06
C GLY A 14 3.87 1.74 -14.70
N GLN A 15 2.99 2.34 -13.90
CA GLN A 15 1.91 3.19 -14.38
C GLN A 15 2.14 4.65 -13.98
N GLU A 16 1.69 5.59 -14.82
CA GLU A 16 1.82 7.02 -14.53
C GLU A 16 1.03 7.43 -13.28
N THR A 17 -0.14 6.83 -13.07
CA THR A 17 -0.94 7.01 -11.86
C THR A 17 -0.20 6.55 -10.60
N GLU A 18 0.53 5.43 -10.66
CA GLU A 18 1.37 4.98 -9.53
C GLU A 18 2.43 6.04 -9.19
N LYS A 19 3.09 6.63 -10.20
CA LYS A 19 4.10 7.68 -9.95
C LYS A 19 3.51 8.94 -9.35
N GLN A 20 2.36 9.39 -9.85
CA GLN A 20 1.67 10.58 -9.35
C GLN A 20 1.19 10.41 -7.90
N LEU A 21 0.74 9.19 -7.56
CA LEU A 21 0.19 8.87 -6.25
C LEU A 21 1.25 8.39 -5.25
N ALA A 22 2.49 8.15 -5.69
CA ALA A 22 3.56 7.64 -4.83
C ALA A 22 3.77 8.51 -3.58
N GLY A 23 3.80 9.83 -3.72
CA GLY A 23 3.98 10.77 -2.60
C GLY A 23 2.78 10.89 -1.66
N LEU A 24 1.67 10.19 -1.93
CA LEU A 24 0.45 10.23 -1.13
C LEU A 24 0.20 8.95 -0.33
N VAL A 25 0.98 7.90 -0.56
CA VAL A 25 0.82 6.65 0.19
C VAL A 25 1.27 6.84 1.62
N GLN A 26 0.51 6.24 2.55
CA GLN A 26 0.85 6.16 3.96
C GLN A 26 0.91 4.68 4.36
N ILE A 27 1.97 4.29 5.06
CA ILE A 27 2.15 2.94 5.59
C ILE A 27 2.27 3.04 7.10
N THR A 28 1.25 2.54 7.81
CA THR A 28 1.15 2.64 9.27
C THR A 28 1.17 1.26 9.91
N ASN A 29 2.04 1.06 10.90
CA ASN A 29 1.93 -0.08 11.79
C ASN A 29 0.76 0.14 12.77
N ARG A 30 -0.20 -0.78 12.76
CA ARG A 30 -1.40 -0.80 13.63
C ARG A 30 -1.32 -1.87 14.72
N SER A 31 -0.19 -2.56 14.82
CA SER A 31 0.11 -3.49 15.91
C SER A 31 0.29 -2.73 17.23
N SER A 32 0.31 -3.43 18.36
CA SER A 32 0.58 -2.78 19.66
C SER A 32 2.06 -2.44 19.85
N SER A 33 2.95 -3.04 19.06
CA SER A 33 4.40 -2.79 19.07
C SER A 33 4.97 -2.62 17.66
N ASP A 34 6.07 -1.86 17.58
CA ASP A 34 6.82 -1.57 16.35
C ASP A 34 7.88 -2.61 16.01
N ASP A 35 8.20 -3.53 16.92
CA ASP A 35 9.32 -4.47 16.74
C ASP A 35 8.97 -5.74 15.96
N LEU A 36 7.74 -5.85 15.43
CA LEU A 36 7.23 -7.02 14.69
C LEU A 36 7.38 -8.34 15.45
N LYS A 37 7.42 -8.30 16.79
CA LYS A 37 7.55 -9.50 17.65
C LYS A 37 6.22 -9.99 18.23
N GLU A 38 5.12 -9.37 17.83
CA GLU A 38 3.80 -9.72 18.33
C GLU A 38 3.16 -10.84 17.52
N SER A 39 2.20 -11.53 18.13
CA SER A 39 1.44 -12.60 17.47
C SER A 39 0.45 -12.08 16.41
N ASP A 40 0.04 -10.81 16.50
CA ASP A 40 -0.90 -10.16 15.58
C ASP A 40 -0.29 -8.86 15.05
N ILE A 41 0.37 -8.96 13.91
CA ILE A 41 1.05 -7.84 13.27
C ILE A 41 0.14 -7.28 12.19
N ARG A 42 -0.19 -5.99 12.26
CA ARG A 42 -1.16 -5.35 11.38
C ARG A 42 -0.54 -4.14 10.72
N ILE A 43 -0.45 -4.17 9.39
CA ILE A 43 0.11 -3.09 8.60
C ILE A 43 -1.00 -2.52 7.71
N GLU A 44 -1.28 -1.24 7.88
CA GLU A 44 -2.21 -0.49 7.05
C GLU A 44 -1.45 0.22 5.94
N ILE A 45 -1.89 0.01 4.70
CA ILE A 45 -1.44 0.77 3.53
C ILE A 45 -2.63 1.60 3.07
N ARG A 46 -2.50 2.92 3.17
CA ARG A 46 -3.53 3.89 2.84
C ARG A 46 -3.10 4.74 1.66
N LEU A 47 -4.05 5.02 0.79
CA LEU A 47 -3.91 5.96 -0.31
C LEU A 47 -5.20 6.77 -0.42
N GLN A 48 -5.14 8.04 -0.01
CA GLN A 48 -6.31 8.91 0.13
C GLN A 48 -7.39 8.24 1.02
N ASP A 49 -8.60 8.04 0.48
CA ASP A 49 -9.74 7.45 1.18
C ASP A 49 -9.79 5.92 1.13
N LEU A 50 -8.85 5.28 0.42
CA LEU A 50 -8.77 3.83 0.31
C LEU A 50 -7.66 3.27 1.19
N TYR A 51 -7.88 2.10 1.78
CA TYR A 51 -6.84 1.40 2.53
C TYR A 51 -6.94 -0.11 2.38
N VAL A 52 -5.81 -0.77 2.65
CA VAL A 52 -5.68 -2.21 2.83
C VAL A 52 -5.08 -2.44 4.20
N LEU A 53 -5.64 -3.38 4.97
CA LEU A 53 -5.08 -3.81 6.24
C LEU A 53 -4.59 -5.25 6.09
N ASN A 54 -3.27 -5.43 6.07
CA ASN A 54 -2.64 -6.75 6.01
C ASN A 54 -2.32 -7.21 7.42
N ASN A 55 -2.67 -8.47 7.70
CA ASN A 55 -2.41 -9.09 9.00
C ASN A 55 -1.40 -10.22 8.82
N TYR A 56 -0.44 -10.31 9.73
CA TYR A 56 0.67 -11.25 9.67
C TYR A 56 0.85 -11.93 11.02
N ILE A 57 1.40 -13.13 10.97
CA ILE A 57 1.87 -13.86 12.14
C ILE A 57 3.40 -13.83 12.18
N GLN A 58 3.95 -13.72 13.39
CA GLN A 58 5.41 -13.62 13.61
C GLN A 58 6.21 -14.79 13.01
N SER A 59 5.60 -15.97 12.90
CA SER A 59 6.28 -17.19 12.44
C SER A 59 6.54 -17.23 10.93
N ILE A 60 6.10 -16.21 10.17
CA ILE A 60 6.40 -16.12 8.74
C ILE A 60 7.91 -15.92 8.56
N GLN A 61 8.52 -16.82 7.80
CA GLN A 61 9.94 -16.71 7.46
C GLN A 61 10.18 -15.46 6.62
N HIS A 62 11.21 -14.67 6.96
CA HIS A 62 11.54 -13.41 6.29
C HIS A 62 10.40 -12.37 6.32
N LEU A 63 9.61 -12.34 7.40
CA LEU A 63 8.45 -11.46 7.55
C LEU A 63 8.68 -9.99 7.13
N PRO A 64 9.79 -9.31 7.46
CA PRO A 64 10.02 -7.94 6.99
C PRO A 64 9.98 -7.79 5.46
N GLY A 65 10.56 -8.75 4.74
CA GLY A 65 10.55 -8.76 3.27
C GLY A 65 9.17 -9.08 2.70
N VAL A 66 8.39 -9.94 3.38
CA VAL A 66 6.99 -10.21 3.01
C VAL A 66 6.14 -8.94 3.15
N ILE A 67 6.26 -8.25 4.29
CA ILE A 67 5.57 -6.97 4.53
C ILE A 67 5.93 -5.95 3.46
N GLU A 68 7.20 -5.86 3.08
CA GLU A 68 7.67 -4.94 2.04
C GLU A 68 7.03 -5.20 0.68
N ILE A 69 6.99 -6.47 0.24
CA ILE A 69 6.40 -6.88 -1.03
C ILE A 69 4.88 -6.62 -1.01
N ASP A 70 4.20 -7.06 0.04
CA ASP A 70 2.74 -6.91 0.17
C ASP A 70 2.32 -5.44 0.25
N ALA A 71 3.13 -4.59 0.89
CA ALA A 71 2.87 -3.15 0.94
C ALA A 71 2.99 -2.51 -0.45
N LEU A 72 4.01 -2.88 -1.23
CA LEU A 72 4.18 -2.40 -2.59
C LEU A 72 3.03 -2.86 -3.51
N ASP A 73 2.62 -4.12 -3.41
CA ASP A 73 1.51 -4.67 -4.21
C ASP A 73 0.18 -4.03 -3.82
N SER A 74 -0.05 -3.82 -2.51
CA SER A 74 -1.22 -3.10 -2.00
C SER A 74 -1.26 -1.67 -2.53
N PHE A 75 -0.14 -0.96 -2.51
CA PHE A 75 -0.04 0.39 -3.08
C PHE A 75 -0.39 0.42 -4.57
N LYS A 76 0.18 -0.50 -5.37
CA LYS A 76 -0.12 -0.60 -6.81
C LYS A 76 -1.59 -0.92 -7.05
N MET A 77 -2.17 -1.81 -6.23
CA MET A 77 -3.60 -2.12 -6.29
C MET A 77 -4.46 -0.90 -5.99
N LEU A 78 -4.15 -0.16 -4.93
CA LEU A 78 -4.87 1.06 -4.56
C LEU A 78 -4.75 2.13 -5.64
N SER A 79 -3.55 2.36 -6.18
CA SER A 79 -3.31 3.32 -7.26
C SER A 79 -4.18 3.05 -8.50
N ARG A 80 -4.32 1.76 -8.87
CA ARG A 80 -5.22 1.36 -9.98
C ARG A 80 -6.69 1.61 -9.68
N ARG A 81 -7.12 1.51 -8.41
CA ARG A 81 -8.51 1.77 -8.00
C ARG A 81 -8.80 3.27 -7.96
N THR A 82 -7.91 4.07 -7.39
CA THR A 82 -8.02 5.54 -7.37
C THR A 82 -8.17 6.10 -8.79
N GLY A 83 -7.32 5.68 -9.73
CA GLY A 83 -7.39 6.13 -11.12
C GLY A 83 -8.67 5.73 -11.88
N ARG A 84 -9.48 4.79 -11.36
CA ARG A 84 -10.81 4.46 -11.89
C ARG A 84 -11.92 5.29 -11.25
N ILE A 85 -11.76 5.70 -9.99
CA ILE A 85 -12.73 6.54 -9.29
C ILE A 85 -12.67 7.97 -9.82
N GLU A 86 -11.46 8.48 -10.10
CA GLU A 86 -11.25 9.83 -10.65
C GLU A 86 -11.66 9.98 -12.12
N LYS A 87 -11.87 8.86 -12.84
CA LYS A 87 -12.50 8.87 -14.17
C LYS A 87 -13.98 8.58 -13.98
N PRO A 88 -14.85 9.60 -13.77
CA PRO A 88 -16.27 9.36 -13.69
C PRO A 88 -16.72 8.62 -14.95
N ASN A 89 -17.50 7.57 -14.75
CA ASN A 89 -18.14 6.81 -15.82
C ASN A 89 -18.74 7.79 -16.83
N ILE A 90 -18.20 7.74 -18.05
CA ILE A 90 -18.71 8.48 -19.19
C ILE A 90 -20.18 8.08 -19.33
N SER A 91 -21.03 9.09 -19.31
CA SER A 91 -22.49 9.03 -19.38
C SER A 91 -22.99 8.05 -20.44
N PHE A 92 -23.76 7.04 -20.05
CA PHE A 92 -24.70 6.40 -20.95
C PHE A 92 -25.93 7.30 -21.07
N HIS A 93 -25.92 8.19 -22.06
CA HIS A 93 -27.16 8.70 -22.63
C HIS A 93 -27.59 7.75 -23.75
N SER A 94 -28.74 7.11 -23.57
CA SER A 94 -29.57 6.54 -24.63
C SER A 94 -31.02 6.52 -24.14
#